data_AF-F8NNJ5-F1
#
_entry.id   AF-F8NNJ5-F1
#
_cell.length_a   1.000
_cell.length_b   1.000
_cell.length_c   1.000
_cell.angle_alpha   90.00
_cell.angle_beta   90.00
_cell.angle_gamma   90.00
#
_symmetry.space_group_name_H-M   'P 1'
#
loop_
_entity.id
_entity.type
_entity.pdbx_description
1 polymer ?
#
loop_
_entity_poly.entity_id
_entity_poly.type
_entity_poly.pdbx_seq_one_letter_code
_entity_poly.pdbx_strand_id
1 'polypeptide(L)'
;MSLERMWGGAESQLPYHPTAFLLHSRMYQSHCVWTINISRYRSVYFYQVTENDQADKRGTDMCTASFLSTGCHGQPQNPQSPPCNAHQSVEQNTNLSRTIIPMAALSLLAVAALATAANAQSLNLINKCTEDVFIFTQTSFGTIDNNVVVAAGASSDLGISTNWDGAVNVGTGCSSDGLTCTTGGPTWDGTTPYSRAEFNFYAVPGSVTYDISLIYGYNVGMEISSADTTCDAYACTISSGCPVPGPGSGTCFSPCCSSSSACSGGALPASGGGCTNNAGPGPNSPFYYNTCTNAYAFPDNDGAAGYTPADNVDFTCGNPALTLTLCPGTTSNIPKRK
;
A
#
# COMPACT_ATOMS: atom_id res chain seq x y z
N MET A 1 3.72 -12.57 -14.81
CA MET A 1 2.26 -12.39 -14.99
C MET A 1 2.07 -10.94 -14.66
N SER A 2 2.13 -10.04 -15.66
CA SER A 2 2.05 -8.59 -15.43
C SER A 2 0.91 -8.27 -14.46
N LEU A 3 1.23 -7.47 -13.43
CA LEU A 3 0.29 -7.09 -12.37
C LEU A 3 -1.01 -6.59 -13.02
N GLU A 4 -0.93 -5.80 -14.08
CA GLU A 4 -2.08 -5.22 -14.80
C GLU A 4 -3.09 -6.25 -15.35
N ARG A 5 -2.71 -7.50 -15.62
CA ARG A 5 -3.67 -8.53 -16.07
C ARG A 5 -4.68 -8.93 -14.98
N MET A 6 -4.39 -8.64 -13.72
CA MET A 6 -5.35 -8.80 -12.62
C MET A 6 -6.38 -7.65 -12.54
N TRP A 7 -6.17 -6.54 -13.26
CA TRP A 7 -6.88 -5.27 -13.06
C TRP A 7 -7.98 -5.01 -14.12
N GLY A 8 -8.03 -5.82 -15.18
CA GLY A 8 -8.92 -5.65 -16.33
C GLY A 8 -10.37 -6.12 -16.16
N GLY A 9 -11.05 -5.84 -15.04
CA GLY A 9 -12.48 -6.14 -14.95
C GLY A 9 -13.19 -5.81 -13.64
N ALA A 10 -13.76 -4.61 -13.54
CA ALA A 10 -15.00 -4.35 -12.79
C ALA A 10 -15.47 -2.89 -12.98
N GLU A 11 -16.27 -2.64 -14.01
CA GLU A 11 -17.04 -1.40 -14.13
C GLU A 11 -18.53 -1.74 -13.98
N SER A 12 -19.09 -1.54 -12.78
CA SER A 12 -20.53 -1.40 -12.59
C SER A 12 -20.82 -0.52 -11.38
N GLN A 13 -21.33 0.68 -11.63
CA GLN A 13 -21.72 1.65 -10.61
C GLN A 13 -22.92 1.14 -9.79
N LEU A 14 -22.81 1.13 -8.45
CA LEU A 14 -23.96 1.10 -7.54
C LEU A 14 -23.78 2.11 -6.40
N PRO A 15 -24.87 2.76 -5.93
CA PRO A 15 -24.81 3.86 -4.98
C PRO A 15 -24.62 3.40 -3.52
N TYR A 16 -23.93 4.25 -2.76
CA TYR A 16 -23.60 4.11 -1.33
C TYR A 16 -24.85 4.04 -0.42
N HIS A 17 -24.93 2.99 0.40
CA HIS A 17 -25.71 2.95 1.64
C HIS A 17 -24.77 2.54 2.80
N PRO A 18 -24.82 3.19 3.97
CA PRO A 18 -23.99 2.81 5.10
C PRO A 18 -24.57 1.53 5.72
N THR A 19 -23.89 0.40 5.48
CA THR A 19 -24.15 -0.86 6.18
C THR A 19 -22.94 -1.11 7.09
N ALA A 20 -23.18 -1.28 8.38
CA ALA A 20 -22.14 -1.65 9.32
C ALA A 20 -21.64 -3.06 9.00
N PHE A 21 -20.34 -3.23 8.79
CA PHE A 21 -19.72 -4.54 8.59
C PHE A 21 -19.24 -5.12 9.92
N LEU A 22 -19.68 -6.33 10.21
CA LEU A 22 -19.11 -7.19 11.24
C LEU A 22 -17.82 -7.82 10.64
N LEU A 23 -16.66 -7.60 11.25
CA LEU A 23 -15.43 -8.29 10.86
C LEU A 23 -15.21 -9.54 11.75
N HIS A 24 -14.79 -10.60 11.08
CA HIS A 24 -14.64 -11.99 11.52
C HIS A 24 -14.20 -12.21 12.98
N SER A 25 -14.83 -13.19 13.64
CA SER A 25 -14.27 -13.87 14.81
C SER A 25 -13.39 -15.04 14.38
N ARG A 26 -12.30 -15.29 15.12
CA ARG A 26 -11.59 -16.58 15.11
C ARG A 26 -11.45 -17.07 16.55
N MET A 27 -11.72 -18.35 16.75
CA MET A 27 -11.28 -19.05 17.95
C MET A 27 -9.77 -19.30 17.87
N TYR A 28 -9.06 -18.98 18.94
CA TYR A 28 -7.71 -19.47 19.15
C TYR A 28 -7.61 -20.05 20.55
N GLN A 29 -7.34 -21.35 20.65
CA GLN A 29 -7.08 -22.05 21.92
C GLN A 29 -8.09 -21.71 23.03
N SER A 30 -9.39 -21.93 22.77
CA SER A 30 -10.48 -21.72 23.73
C SER A 30 -10.74 -20.26 24.15
N HIS A 31 -10.17 -19.28 23.46
CA HIS A 31 -10.43 -17.85 23.72
C HIS A 31 -10.98 -17.16 22.47
N CYS A 32 -12.04 -16.34 22.65
CA CYS A 32 -12.53 -15.43 21.62
C CYS A 32 -11.62 -14.18 21.60
N VAL A 33 -10.82 -14.01 20.54
CA VAL A 33 -9.99 -12.82 20.36
C VAL A 33 -10.66 -11.88 19.36
N TRP A 34 -10.84 -10.63 19.77
CA TRP A 34 -11.41 -9.57 18.92
C TRP A 34 -10.40 -8.43 18.80
N THR A 35 -10.14 -7.99 17.57
CA THR A 35 -9.30 -6.83 17.29
C THR A 35 -10.19 -5.68 16.83
N ILE A 36 -10.19 -4.58 17.58
CA ILE A 36 -10.91 -3.36 17.21
C ILE A 36 -9.88 -2.32 16.80
N ASN A 37 -9.97 -1.82 15.57
CA ASN A 37 -9.15 -0.70 15.11
C ASN A 37 -9.98 0.58 15.23
N ILE A 38 -9.56 1.50 16.12
CA ILE A 38 -10.28 2.76 16.36
C ILE A 38 -9.41 3.89 15.84
N SER A 39 -9.63 4.28 14.59
CA SER A 39 -9.19 5.59 14.10
C SER A 39 -10.44 6.42 13.79
N ARG A 40 -10.59 7.55 14.50
CA ARG A 40 -11.59 8.64 14.29
C ARG A 40 -13.01 8.50 14.87
N TYR A 41 -13.18 8.08 16.13
CA TYR A 41 -14.46 8.31 16.84
C TYR A 41 -14.29 9.07 18.17
N ARG A 42 -15.24 9.99 18.45
CA ARG A 42 -15.28 10.83 19.68
C ARG A 42 -15.89 10.13 20.90
N SER A 43 -16.17 8.83 20.81
CA SER A 43 -16.71 8.06 21.94
C SER A 43 -16.15 6.65 21.91
N VAL A 44 -15.71 6.17 23.08
CA VAL A 44 -15.22 4.82 23.30
C VAL A 44 -16.29 4.05 24.07
N TYR A 45 -16.75 2.94 23.51
CA TYR A 45 -17.65 2.02 24.19
C TYR A 45 -16.83 0.87 24.77
N PHE A 46 -17.07 0.53 26.04
CA PHE A 46 -16.49 -0.64 26.68
C PHE A 46 -17.51 -1.77 26.65
N TYR A 47 -17.05 -2.98 26.32
CA TYR A 47 -17.87 -4.18 26.30
C TYR A 47 -17.45 -5.09 27.46
N GLN A 48 -18.42 -5.62 28.20
CA GLN A 48 -18.18 -6.67 29.17
C GLN A 48 -18.64 -7.99 28.55
N VAL A 49 -17.70 -8.93 28.38
CA VAL A 49 -18.01 -10.27 27.86
C VAL A 49 -18.22 -11.21 29.04
N THR A 50 -19.31 -11.98 29.01
CA THR A 50 -19.53 -13.09 29.93
C THR A 50 -19.52 -14.38 29.12
N GLU A 51 -18.69 -15.34 29.54
CA GLU A 51 -18.72 -16.71 29.01
C GLU A 51 -19.99 -17.40 29.51
N ASN A 52 -20.74 -17.99 28.59
CA ASN A 52 -21.90 -18.82 28.91
C ASN A 52 -21.66 -20.20 28.31
N ASP A 53 -21.30 -21.18 29.14
CA ASP A 53 -21.17 -22.58 28.75
C ASP A 53 -22.55 -23.22 28.59
N GLN A 54 -23.16 -23.04 27.41
CA GLN A 54 -24.31 -23.82 26.97
C GLN A 54 -24.04 -24.29 25.53
N ALA A 55 -23.53 -25.51 25.40
CA ALA A 55 -23.36 -26.18 24.11
C ALA A 55 -24.72 -26.48 23.47
N ASP A 56 -25.03 -25.89 22.30
CA ASP A 56 -26.12 -26.38 21.45
C ASP A 56 -25.73 -27.73 20.82
N LYS A 57 -26.71 -28.61 20.61
CA LYS A 57 -26.59 -29.99 20.11
C LYS A 57 -26.06 -30.10 18.67
N ARG A 58 -25.46 -29.06 18.12
CA ARG A 58 -24.85 -29.00 16.78
C ARG A 58 -23.35 -28.69 16.78
N GLY A 59 -22.69 -28.60 17.94
CA GLY A 59 -21.22 -28.64 18.02
C GLY A 59 -20.49 -27.42 17.44
N THR A 60 -21.10 -26.24 17.50
CA THR A 60 -20.45 -24.97 17.17
C THR A 60 -20.58 -24.03 18.35
N ASP A 61 -19.48 -23.71 19.05
CA ASP A 61 -19.55 -22.67 20.08
C ASP A 61 -19.62 -21.29 19.40
N MET A 62 -20.60 -20.49 19.81
CA MET A 62 -20.79 -19.13 19.33
C MET A 62 -20.47 -18.13 20.44
N CYS A 63 -19.49 -17.25 20.21
CA CYS A 63 -19.29 -16.08 21.07
C CYS A 63 -20.50 -15.14 20.88
N THR A 64 -21.29 -14.88 21.92
CA THR A 64 -22.44 -13.96 21.87
C THR A 64 -22.07 -12.66 22.57
N ALA A 65 -22.24 -11.51 21.90
CA ALA A 65 -22.06 -10.21 22.53
C ALA A 65 -23.43 -9.63 22.92
N SER A 66 -23.59 -9.20 24.17
CA SER A 66 -24.78 -8.52 24.67
C SER A 66 -24.49 -7.02 24.86
N PHE A 67 -25.40 -6.17 24.40
CA PHE A 67 -25.28 -4.71 24.56
C PHE A 67 -25.80 -4.27 25.93
N LEU A 68 -24.95 -3.62 26.71
CA LEU A 68 -25.35 -2.83 27.88
C LEU A 68 -25.10 -1.36 27.57
N SER A 69 -26.18 -0.60 27.36
CA SER A 69 -26.14 0.85 27.24
C SER A 69 -26.16 1.48 28.63
N THR A 70 -25.03 1.99 29.12
CA THR A 70 -25.01 3.02 30.17
C THR A 70 -24.84 4.38 29.50
N GLY A 71 -25.96 5.09 29.33
CA GLY A 71 -25.95 6.43 28.74
C GLY A 71 -25.50 7.48 29.76
N CYS A 72 -24.48 8.26 29.41
CA CYS A 72 -24.35 9.64 29.89
C CYS A 72 -24.85 10.56 28.76
N HIS A 73 -26.12 10.98 28.84
CA HIS A 73 -26.67 12.00 27.95
C HIS A 73 -26.12 13.37 28.35
N GLY A 74 -25.30 13.99 27.50
CA GLY A 74 -24.93 15.38 27.61
C GLY A 74 -26.04 16.31 27.09
N GLN A 75 -26.53 17.19 27.94
CA GLN A 75 -27.24 18.44 27.57
C GLN A 75 -26.31 19.64 27.90
N PRO A 76 -26.51 20.81 27.26
CA PRO A 76 -25.46 21.81 27.11
C PRO A 76 -25.25 22.72 28.33
N GLN A 77 -23.97 22.97 28.60
CA GLN A 77 -23.33 24.12 29.27
C GLN A 77 -23.77 24.50 30.70
N ASN A 78 -22.96 24.07 31.68
CA ASN A 78 -22.72 24.80 32.92
C ASN A 78 -21.22 24.66 33.32
N PRO A 79 -20.43 25.74 33.41
CA PRO A 79 -18.99 25.67 33.66
C PRO A 79 -18.69 25.63 35.16
N GLN A 80 -19.06 24.57 35.88
CA GLN A 80 -18.65 24.38 37.29
C GLN A 80 -18.94 22.95 37.79
N SER A 81 -18.30 21.94 37.22
CA SER A 81 -18.34 20.58 37.76
C SER A 81 -16.95 19.92 37.71
N PRO A 82 -16.46 19.33 38.82
CA PRO A 82 -15.14 18.70 38.87
C PRO A 82 -15.10 17.37 38.09
N PRO A 83 -13.92 16.93 37.61
CA PRO A 83 -13.79 15.75 36.77
C PRO A 83 -14.03 14.45 37.54
N CYS A 84 -14.63 13.47 36.85
CA CYS A 84 -14.76 12.08 37.31
C CYS A 84 -13.36 11.44 37.40
N ASN A 85 -12.86 11.24 38.62
CA ASN A 85 -11.67 10.42 38.89
C ASN A 85 -12.08 8.96 39.07
N ALA A 86 -11.69 8.10 38.14
CA ALA A 86 -11.68 6.65 38.36
C ALA A 86 -10.30 6.26 38.93
N HIS A 87 -10.22 6.13 40.24
CA HIS A 87 -9.09 5.51 40.95
C HIS A 87 -9.39 4.01 41.07
N GLN A 88 -8.59 3.15 40.44
CA GLN A 88 -8.52 1.73 40.80
C GLN A 88 -7.04 1.37 40.99
N SER A 89 -6.63 1.25 42.25
CA SER A 89 -5.38 0.63 42.67
C SER A 89 -5.60 -0.88 42.79
N VAL A 90 -4.96 -1.65 41.92
CA VAL A 90 -4.81 -3.11 42.09
C VAL A 90 -3.47 -3.35 42.79
N GLU A 91 -3.51 -3.69 44.08
CA GLU A 91 -2.35 -4.23 44.80
C GLU A 91 -2.09 -5.67 44.31
N GLN A 92 -0.99 -5.87 43.58
CA GLN A 92 -0.46 -7.21 43.32
C GLN A 92 0.56 -7.58 44.40
N ASN A 93 0.12 -8.38 45.36
CA ASN A 93 0.98 -9.05 46.33
C ASN A 93 1.71 -10.21 45.64
N THR A 94 3.01 -10.05 45.34
CA THR A 94 3.85 -11.16 44.86
C THR A 94 4.77 -11.65 45.99
N ASN A 95 4.37 -12.75 46.62
CA ASN A 95 5.24 -13.53 47.49
C ASN A 95 6.30 -14.24 46.64
N LEU A 96 7.56 -13.83 46.81
CA LEU A 96 8.74 -14.44 46.20
C LEU A 96 9.01 -15.82 46.83
N SER A 97 8.52 -16.91 46.23
CA SER A 97 9.03 -18.25 46.51
C SER A 97 10.30 -18.50 45.70
N ARG A 98 11.45 -18.55 46.38
CA ARG A 98 12.73 -18.98 45.81
C ARG A 98 12.68 -20.48 45.54
N THR A 99 12.31 -20.85 44.32
CA THR A 99 12.54 -22.20 43.80
C THR A 99 13.98 -22.30 43.31
N ILE A 100 14.78 -23.14 43.95
CA ILE A 100 16.14 -23.50 43.56
C ILE A 100 16.02 -24.37 42.30
N ILE A 101 16.32 -23.81 41.13
CA ILE A 101 16.33 -24.55 39.87
C ILE A 101 17.69 -25.26 39.73
N PRO A 102 17.73 -26.60 39.57
CA PRO A 102 18.96 -27.33 39.34
C PRO A 102 19.61 -26.92 38.00
N MET A 103 20.92 -26.69 38.01
CA MET A 103 21.75 -26.21 36.89
C MET A 103 21.81 -27.14 35.64
N ALA A 104 21.02 -28.20 35.58
CA ALA A 104 21.03 -29.15 34.47
C ALA A 104 20.02 -28.84 33.34
N ALA A 105 19.17 -27.81 33.50
CA ALA A 105 18.13 -27.47 32.52
C ALA A 105 18.41 -26.19 31.70
N LEU A 106 19.66 -25.68 31.68
CA LEU A 106 19.99 -24.44 30.96
C LEU A 106 20.34 -24.63 29.47
N SER A 107 20.43 -25.86 28.94
CA SER A 107 20.81 -26.12 27.54
C SER A 107 19.64 -26.32 26.57
N LEU A 108 18.37 -26.28 27.01
CA LEU A 108 17.19 -26.49 26.15
C LEU A 108 16.45 -25.21 25.74
N LEU A 109 16.87 -24.05 26.22
CA LEU A 109 16.26 -22.75 25.86
C LEU A 109 17.04 -21.96 24.80
N ALA A 110 18.21 -22.44 24.35
CA ALA A 110 19.04 -21.74 23.37
C ALA A 110 18.68 -22.06 21.90
N VAL A 111 17.87 -23.09 21.63
CA VAL A 111 17.51 -23.50 20.24
C VAL A 111 16.19 -22.87 19.76
N ALA A 112 15.36 -22.32 20.65
CA ALA A 112 14.15 -21.57 20.28
C ALA A 112 14.43 -20.12 19.86
N ALA A 113 15.68 -19.66 20.00
CA ALA A 113 16.15 -18.38 19.49
C ALA A 113 16.82 -18.50 18.11
N LEU A 114 16.60 -19.61 17.38
CA LEU A 114 16.74 -19.63 15.93
C LEU A 114 15.66 -18.70 15.36
N ALA A 115 16.03 -17.43 15.34
CA ALA A 115 15.49 -16.35 14.55
C ALA A 115 14.31 -16.78 13.67
N THR A 116 13.10 -16.66 14.21
CA THR A 116 12.05 -16.04 13.42
C THR A 116 12.56 -14.62 13.16
N ALA A 117 13.48 -14.48 12.20
CA ALA A 117 13.56 -13.27 11.42
C ALA A 117 12.18 -13.20 10.77
N ALA A 118 11.23 -12.62 11.51
CA ALA A 118 9.98 -12.21 10.96
C ALA A 118 10.40 -11.30 9.81
N ASN A 119 10.24 -11.78 8.58
CA ASN A 119 10.32 -10.95 7.40
C ASN A 119 9.22 -9.92 7.56
N ALA A 120 9.54 -8.83 8.25
CA ALA A 120 8.60 -7.78 8.58
C ALA A 120 8.30 -7.08 7.26
N GLN A 121 7.19 -7.48 6.66
CA GLN A 121 6.71 -6.82 5.46
C GLN A 121 6.54 -5.33 5.77
N SER A 122 7.12 -4.50 4.92
CA SER A 122 7.10 -3.05 5.09
C SER A 122 7.30 -2.39 3.73
N LEU A 123 6.68 -1.22 3.58
CA LEU A 123 6.89 -0.34 2.44
C LEU A 123 7.14 1.07 2.98
N ASN A 124 8.43 1.41 3.07
CA ASN A 124 8.85 2.74 3.49
C ASN A 124 9.07 3.62 2.26
N LEU A 125 8.45 4.80 2.25
CA LEU A 125 8.64 5.81 1.22
C LEU A 125 9.65 6.86 1.69
N ILE A 126 10.57 7.27 0.82
CA ILE A 126 11.52 8.36 1.05
C ILE A 126 11.32 9.41 -0.03
N ASN A 127 10.94 10.63 0.35
CA ASN A 127 10.86 11.75 -0.57
C ASN A 127 12.22 12.48 -0.65
N LYS A 128 13.03 12.22 -1.68
CA LYS A 128 14.26 13.01 -1.94
C LYS A 128 14.02 14.19 -2.89
N CYS A 129 12.77 14.42 -3.30
CA CYS A 129 12.43 15.59 -4.10
C CYS A 129 12.65 16.86 -3.27
N THR A 130 12.82 17.99 -3.97
CA THR A 130 12.99 19.31 -3.35
C THR A 130 11.67 19.94 -2.89
N GLU A 131 10.55 19.28 -3.19
CA GLU A 131 9.19 19.72 -2.88
C GLU A 131 8.43 18.63 -2.12
N ASP A 132 7.39 19.07 -1.41
CA ASP A 132 6.44 18.17 -0.77
C ASP A 132 5.63 17.45 -1.85
N VAL A 133 5.39 16.17 -1.62
CA VAL A 133 4.58 15.34 -2.52
C VAL A 133 3.37 14.80 -1.80
N PHE A 134 2.30 14.59 -2.54
CA PHE A 134 1.12 13.90 -2.03
C PHE A 134 1.18 12.43 -2.47
N ILE A 135 1.15 11.52 -1.50
CA ILE A 135 1.16 10.08 -1.74
C ILE A 135 -0.25 9.57 -1.56
N PHE A 136 -0.64 8.66 -2.45
CA PHE A 136 -1.82 7.84 -2.26
C PHE A 136 -1.54 6.43 -2.75
N THR A 137 -2.18 5.47 -2.10
CA THR A 137 -2.14 4.06 -2.45
C THR A 137 -3.45 3.67 -3.10
N GLN A 138 -3.37 2.73 -4.03
CA GLN A 138 -4.52 2.19 -4.75
C GLN A 138 -4.42 0.67 -4.72
N THR A 139 -5.40 -0.01 -4.16
CA THR A 139 -5.45 -1.48 -4.26
C THR A 139 -5.93 -1.89 -5.65
N SER A 140 -5.57 -3.11 -6.07
CA SER A 140 -6.07 -3.72 -7.31
C SER A 140 -7.61 -3.82 -7.39
N PHE A 141 -8.31 -3.59 -6.26
CA PHE A 141 -9.76 -3.71 -6.12
C PHE A 141 -10.50 -2.36 -6.03
N GLY A 142 -9.86 -1.23 -6.35
CA GLY A 142 -10.56 0.06 -6.36
C GLY A 142 -10.34 0.95 -5.14
N THR A 143 -9.71 0.46 -4.07
CA THR A 143 -9.61 1.23 -2.82
C THR A 143 -8.47 2.22 -2.89
N ILE A 144 -8.77 3.50 -2.73
CA ILE A 144 -7.78 4.57 -2.58
C ILE A 144 -7.62 4.88 -1.09
N ASP A 145 -6.40 4.84 -0.59
CA ASP A 145 -6.06 5.09 0.82
C ASP A 145 -4.66 5.71 0.97
N ASN A 146 -4.20 5.93 2.20
CA ASN A 146 -2.89 6.49 2.53
C ASN A 146 -2.63 7.84 1.87
N ASN A 147 -3.66 8.69 1.87
CA ASN A 147 -3.63 10.07 1.41
C ASN A 147 -2.76 10.93 2.35
N VAL A 148 -1.45 10.94 2.13
CA VAL A 148 -0.47 11.57 3.01
C VAL A 148 0.41 12.55 2.26
N VAL A 149 0.66 13.71 2.87
CA VAL A 149 1.70 14.63 2.40
C VAL A 149 3.03 14.18 2.99
N VAL A 150 4.01 13.92 2.13
CA VAL A 150 5.37 13.58 2.54
C VAL A 150 6.27 14.75 2.20
N ALA A 151 6.72 15.43 3.24
CA ALA A 151 7.55 16.63 3.09
C ALA A 151 8.86 16.34 2.36
N ALA A 152 9.45 17.35 1.73
CA ALA A 152 10.76 17.25 1.11
C ALA A 152 11.82 16.73 2.11
N GLY A 153 12.55 15.69 1.73
CA GLY A 153 13.56 15.04 2.57
C GLY A 153 13.01 14.11 3.66
N ALA A 154 11.68 13.98 3.80
CA ALA A 154 11.07 13.12 4.81
C ALA A 154 10.88 11.68 4.32
N SER A 155 10.58 10.79 5.28
CA SER A 155 10.14 9.42 5.01
C SER A 155 8.81 9.14 5.67
N SER A 156 8.07 8.18 5.11
CA SER A 156 6.80 7.70 5.66
C SER A 156 6.68 6.19 5.45
N ASP A 157 6.34 5.48 6.52
CA ASP A 157 5.84 4.11 6.40
C ASP A 157 4.40 4.17 5.87
N LEU A 158 4.11 3.45 4.78
CA LEU A 158 2.79 3.43 4.17
C LEU A 158 1.82 2.45 4.85
N GLY A 159 2.28 1.66 5.83
CA GLY A 159 1.40 0.84 6.67
C GLY A 159 0.57 -0.21 5.92
N ILE A 160 1.12 -0.75 4.82
CA ILE A 160 0.42 -1.73 3.96
C ILE A 160 0.14 -3.05 4.70
N SER A 161 -0.96 -3.71 4.35
CA SER A 161 -1.31 -5.03 4.89
C SER A 161 -0.44 -6.14 4.29
N THR A 162 -0.30 -7.27 5.01
CA THR A 162 0.54 -8.41 4.60
C THR A 162 0.12 -9.12 3.32
N ASN A 163 -1.05 -8.78 2.79
CA ASN A 163 -1.64 -9.31 1.57
C ASN A 163 -1.98 -8.19 0.58
N TRP A 164 -1.29 -7.06 0.69
CA TRP A 164 -1.55 -5.91 -0.15
C TRP A 164 -1.13 -6.18 -1.59
N ASP A 165 -2.02 -5.84 -2.51
CA ASP A 165 -1.81 -5.86 -3.95
C ASP A 165 -2.33 -4.52 -4.47
N GLY A 166 -1.43 -3.73 -5.05
CA GLY A 166 -1.74 -2.35 -5.36
C GLY A 166 -0.55 -1.53 -5.85
N ALA A 167 -0.75 -0.23 -5.89
CA ALA A 167 0.23 0.72 -6.37
C ALA A 167 0.34 1.95 -5.46
N VAL A 168 1.51 2.56 -5.49
CA VAL A 168 1.79 3.88 -4.94
C VAL A 168 1.87 4.87 -6.10
N ASN A 169 1.04 5.91 -6.02
CA ASN A 169 1.00 7.00 -6.99
C ASN A 169 1.44 8.30 -6.31
N VAL A 170 2.02 9.20 -7.08
CA VAL A 170 2.56 10.47 -6.58
C VAL A 170 1.82 11.64 -7.22
N GLY A 171 1.20 12.46 -6.38
CA GLY A 171 0.64 13.76 -6.75
C GLY A 171 1.62 14.89 -6.51
N THR A 172 1.71 15.83 -7.46
CA THR A 172 2.52 17.06 -7.32
C THR A 172 1.68 18.31 -7.60
N GLY A 173 2.12 19.45 -7.06
CA GLY A 173 1.39 20.71 -7.16
C GLY A 173 -0.02 20.59 -6.56
N CYS A 174 -0.13 19.92 -5.41
CA CYS A 174 -1.41 19.64 -4.78
C CYS A 174 -1.88 20.78 -3.87
N SER A 175 -3.20 20.88 -3.70
CA SER A 175 -3.83 21.69 -2.66
C SER A 175 -3.41 21.22 -1.27
N SER A 176 -3.58 22.05 -0.25
CA SER A 176 -3.18 21.74 1.13
C SER A 176 -3.87 20.50 1.73
N ASP A 177 -5.01 20.12 1.18
CA ASP A 177 -5.76 18.91 1.55
C ASP A 177 -5.46 17.70 0.65
N GLY A 178 -4.61 17.87 -0.37
CA GLY A 178 -4.22 16.82 -1.31
C GLY A 178 -5.32 16.39 -2.30
N LEU A 179 -6.49 17.03 -2.29
CA LEU A 179 -7.64 16.61 -3.09
C LEU A 179 -7.53 17.00 -4.56
N THR A 180 -6.79 18.06 -4.88
CA THR A 180 -6.57 18.54 -6.24
C THR A 180 -5.08 18.65 -6.49
N CYS A 181 -4.57 18.02 -7.55
CA CYS A 181 -3.16 18.04 -7.91
C CYS A 181 -2.98 18.46 -9.37
N THR A 182 -1.81 19.01 -9.69
CA THR A 182 -1.45 19.36 -11.08
C THR A 182 -1.13 18.10 -11.88
N THR A 183 -0.45 17.16 -11.24
CA THR A 183 -0.20 15.82 -11.77
C THR A 183 -0.47 14.79 -10.67
N GLY A 184 -0.88 13.58 -11.04
CA GLY A 184 -1.39 12.58 -10.09
C GLY A 184 -2.63 13.07 -9.31
N GLY A 185 -2.71 12.73 -8.03
CA GLY A 185 -3.84 13.05 -7.15
C GLY A 185 -4.80 11.87 -6.94
N PRO A 186 -5.59 11.86 -5.85
CA PRO A 186 -6.25 10.67 -5.30
C PRO A 186 -7.53 10.26 -6.04
N THR A 187 -7.42 10.04 -7.34
CA THR A 187 -8.45 9.41 -8.18
C THR A 187 -7.91 8.11 -8.75
N TRP A 188 -8.81 7.24 -9.24
CA TRP A 188 -8.43 5.94 -9.80
C TRP A 188 -7.42 6.07 -10.95
N ASP A 189 -7.64 7.06 -11.83
CA ASP A 189 -6.78 7.34 -12.98
C ASP A 189 -5.84 8.54 -12.75
N GLY A 190 -5.77 9.06 -11.53
CA GLY A 190 -5.05 10.30 -11.22
C GLY A 190 -5.41 11.48 -12.13
N THR A 191 -4.54 12.51 -12.11
CA THR A 191 -4.46 13.56 -13.13
C THR A 191 -3.21 13.28 -13.95
N THR A 192 -3.34 12.78 -15.17
CA THR A 192 -2.17 12.43 -15.98
C THR A 192 -1.30 13.66 -16.30
N PRO A 193 0.03 13.50 -16.35
CA PRO A 193 0.79 12.25 -16.18
C PRO A 193 1.12 11.91 -14.73
N TYR A 194 1.43 10.66 -14.44
CA TYR A 194 2.09 10.30 -13.17
C TYR A 194 2.89 9.01 -13.32
N SER A 195 4.00 8.95 -12.57
CA SER A 195 4.76 7.72 -12.38
C SER A 195 4.07 6.84 -11.34
N ARG A 196 4.18 5.52 -11.48
CA ARG A 196 3.54 4.55 -10.60
C ARG A 196 4.53 3.48 -10.16
N ALA A 197 4.46 3.08 -8.90
CA ALA A 197 5.19 1.92 -8.37
C ALA A 197 4.17 0.85 -7.94
N GLU A 198 4.26 -0.33 -8.52
CA GLU A 198 3.29 -1.42 -8.31
C GLU A 198 3.92 -2.53 -7.47
N PHE A 199 3.10 -3.14 -6.61
CA PHE A 199 3.55 -4.15 -5.67
C PHE A 199 2.48 -5.23 -5.46
N ASN A 200 2.92 -6.47 -5.45
CA ASN A 200 2.10 -7.62 -5.11
C ASN A 200 2.76 -8.41 -3.98
N PHE A 201 2.26 -8.20 -2.75
CA PHE A 201 2.64 -8.98 -1.56
C PHE A 201 1.74 -10.21 -1.37
N TYR A 202 0.69 -10.34 -2.17
CA TYR A 202 -0.31 -11.41 -2.04
C TYR A 202 0.08 -12.69 -2.79
N ALA A 203 0.70 -12.57 -3.97
CA ALA A 203 0.87 -13.67 -4.91
C ALA A 203 1.81 -14.77 -4.41
N VAL A 204 2.89 -14.40 -3.71
CA VAL A 204 3.90 -15.33 -3.21
C VAL A 204 4.17 -15.01 -1.73
N PRO A 205 3.71 -15.85 -0.79
CA PRO A 205 3.89 -15.61 0.64
C PRO A 205 5.36 -15.39 1.03
N GLY A 206 5.63 -14.31 1.75
CA GLY A 206 7.00 -13.94 2.16
C GLY A 206 7.84 -13.35 1.04
N SER A 207 7.24 -12.99 -0.09
CA SER A 207 7.91 -12.32 -1.20
C SER A 207 7.06 -11.16 -1.70
N VAL A 208 7.65 -10.32 -2.52
CA VAL A 208 6.97 -9.20 -3.16
C VAL A 208 7.39 -9.14 -4.63
N THR A 209 6.39 -9.10 -5.52
CA THR A 209 6.64 -8.74 -6.91
C THR A 209 6.44 -7.25 -7.07
N TYR A 210 7.36 -6.55 -7.72
CA TYR A 210 7.25 -5.12 -7.93
C TYR A 210 7.74 -4.68 -9.30
N ASP A 211 7.28 -3.51 -9.71
CA ASP A 211 7.67 -2.84 -10.92
C ASP A 211 7.46 -1.32 -10.82
N ILE A 212 8.11 -0.60 -11.74
CA ILE A 212 7.82 0.82 -12.00
C ILE A 212 7.06 0.87 -13.31
N SER A 213 5.92 1.56 -13.32
CA SER A 213 5.09 1.74 -14.49
C SER A 213 5.06 3.20 -14.92
N LEU A 214 5.48 3.44 -16.17
CA LEU A 214 5.41 4.73 -16.85
C LEU A 214 4.29 4.76 -17.88
N ILE A 215 3.44 3.74 -17.87
CA ILE A 215 2.29 3.62 -18.75
C ILE A 215 1.39 4.85 -18.59
N TYR A 216 1.29 5.39 -17.38
CA TYR A 216 0.51 6.57 -17.02
C TYR A 216 1.23 7.91 -17.24
N GLY A 217 2.44 7.86 -17.79
CA GLY A 217 3.34 8.99 -17.97
C GLY A 217 4.42 9.06 -16.89
N TYR A 218 5.00 10.24 -16.73
CA TYR A 218 6.07 10.51 -15.78
C TYR A 218 5.86 11.87 -15.13
N ASN A 219 5.98 11.94 -13.81
CA ASN A 219 6.03 13.20 -13.07
C ASN A 219 7.17 13.25 -12.06
N VAL A 220 7.42 12.13 -11.37
CA VAL A 220 8.45 12.01 -10.33
C VAL A 220 9.28 10.76 -10.61
N GLY A 221 10.61 10.86 -10.49
CA GLY A 221 11.48 9.70 -10.59
C GLY A 221 11.27 8.74 -9.41
N MET A 222 11.40 7.45 -9.63
CA MET A 222 11.14 6.42 -8.62
C MET A 222 12.26 5.39 -8.58
N GLU A 223 12.56 4.87 -7.39
CA GLU A 223 13.41 3.71 -7.18
C GLU A 223 12.78 2.77 -6.15
N ILE A 224 12.63 1.50 -6.50
CA ILE A 224 12.21 0.42 -5.60
C ILE A 224 13.45 -0.41 -5.27
N SER A 225 13.74 -0.55 -3.98
CA SER A 225 14.91 -1.30 -3.50
C SER A 225 14.58 -2.12 -2.26
N SER A 226 15.44 -3.10 -1.97
CA SER A 226 15.44 -3.87 -0.72
C SER A 226 16.81 -3.78 -0.05
N ALA A 227 16.85 -3.96 1.27
CA ALA A 227 18.09 -4.18 1.99
C ALA A 227 18.73 -5.53 1.66
N ASP A 228 17.97 -6.47 1.09
CA ASP A 228 18.51 -7.70 0.54
C ASP A 228 19.13 -7.44 -0.83
N THR A 229 20.47 -7.52 -0.89
CA THR A 229 21.26 -7.29 -2.11
C THR A 229 21.04 -8.34 -3.20
N THR A 230 20.31 -9.42 -2.92
CA THR A 230 19.91 -10.39 -3.95
C THR A 230 18.69 -9.94 -4.76
N CYS A 231 18.00 -8.89 -4.30
CA CYS A 231 16.87 -8.29 -5.00
C CYS A 231 17.30 -7.14 -5.90
N ASP A 232 16.75 -7.12 -7.11
CA ASP A 232 17.10 -6.12 -8.14
C ASP A 232 16.48 -4.75 -7.79
N ALA A 233 17.29 -3.70 -7.65
CA ALA A 233 16.78 -2.35 -7.47
C ALA A 233 16.34 -1.75 -8.81
N TYR A 234 15.06 -1.41 -8.94
CA TYR A 234 14.51 -0.79 -10.15
C TYR A 234 14.45 0.70 -9.96
N ALA A 235 15.04 1.47 -10.86
CA ALA A 235 15.06 2.92 -10.79
C ALA A 235 14.76 3.54 -12.16
N CYS A 236 14.03 4.65 -12.16
CA CYS A 236 13.78 5.45 -13.34
C CYS A 236 13.79 6.94 -13.00
N THR A 237 14.67 7.68 -13.65
CA THR A 237 14.68 9.14 -13.67
C THR A 237 14.81 9.62 -15.13
N ILE A 238 13.80 10.33 -15.62
CA ILE A 238 13.83 10.95 -16.95
C ILE A 238 14.39 12.37 -16.82
N SER A 239 15.56 12.61 -17.43
CA SER A 239 16.25 13.91 -17.42
C SER A 239 16.48 14.50 -18.82
N SER A 240 16.25 13.72 -19.88
CA SER A 240 16.52 14.08 -21.28
C SER A 240 15.39 14.88 -21.96
N GLY A 241 14.42 15.38 -21.19
CA GLY A 241 13.19 15.99 -21.71
C GLY A 241 12.08 14.97 -21.95
N CYS A 242 11.01 15.39 -22.62
CA CYS A 242 9.80 14.58 -22.83
C CYS A 242 9.37 14.60 -24.31
N PRO A 243 8.99 13.44 -24.89
CA PRO A 243 8.47 13.39 -26.25
C PRO A 243 7.13 14.14 -26.36
N VAL A 244 6.30 14.05 -25.33
CA VAL A 244 5.08 14.84 -25.15
C VAL A 244 5.15 15.49 -23.77
N PRO A 245 5.53 16.77 -23.67
CA PRO A 245 5.63 17.48 -22.39
C PRO A 245 4.28 17.52 -21.66
N GLY A 246 4.32 17.20 -20.36
CA GLY A 246 3.20 17.33 -19.44
C GLY A 246 3.10 18.70 -18.78
N PRO A 247 2.17 18.88 -17.84
CA PRO A 247 2.09 20.07 -17.00
C PRO A 247 3.31 20.20 -16.07
N GLY A 248 3.97 21.36 -16.07
CA GLY A 248 5.16 21.61 -15.25
C GLY A 248 6.47 21.21 -15.92
N SER A 249 7.59 21.42 -15.22
CA SER A 249 8.92 21.06 -15.73
C SER A 249 9.24 19.60 -15.46
N GLY A 250 9.73 18.88 -16.46
CA GLY A 250 10.22 17.50 -16.29
C GLY A 250 9.11 16.45 -16.19
N THR A 251 7.86 16.79 -16.50
CA THR A 251 6.76 15.84 -16.58
C THR A 251 6.48 15.45 -18.02
N CYS A 252 6.14 14.18 -18.27
CA CYS A 252 5.89 13.64 -19.60
C CYS A 252 4.55 12.91 -19.64
N PHE A 253 3.71 13.19 -20.63
CA PHE A 253 2.49 12.42 -20.87
C PHE A 253 2.77 10.93 -21.15
N SER A 254 1.72 10.10 -21.16
CA SER A 254 1.89 8.66 -21.39
C SER A 254 2.65 8.32 -22.67
N PRO A 255 3.47 7.24 -22.69
CA PRO A 255 4.05 6.68 -23.92
C PRO A 255 3.01 6.33 -25.00
N CYS A 256 1.76 6.10 -24.59
CA CYS A 256 0.65 5.82 -25.47
C CYS A 256 0.20 7.06 -26.27
N CYS A 257 0.41 8.26 -25.74
CA CYS A 257 -0.11 9.50 -26.31
C CYS A 257 0.82 10.08 -27.37
N SER A 258 0.28 10.43 -28.54
CA SER A 258 1.00 11.16 -29.60
C SER A 258 1.06 12.68 -29.36
N SER A 259 0.18 13.21 -28.51
CA SER A 259 0.09 14.61 -28.12
C SER A 259 -0.57 14.75 -26.75
N SER A 260 -0.52 15.94 -26.15
CA SER A 260 -1.27 16.23 -24.91
C SER A 260 -2.77 16.04 -25.08
N SER A 261 -3.32 16.44 -26.24
CA SER A 261 -4.75 16.25 -26.55
C SER A 261 -5.14 14.77 -26.66
N ALA A 262 -4.25 13.92 -27.17
CA ALA A 262 -4.45 12.47 -27.23
C ALA A 262 -4.49 11.83 -25.82
N CYS A 263 -3.95 12.51 -24.81
CA CYS A 263 -3.93 12.08 -23.41
C CYS A 263 -5.11 12.60 -22.57
N SER A 264 -6.02 13.39 -23.15
CA SER A 264 -7.12 14.02 -22.40
C SER A 264 -8.12 13.05 -21.76
N GLY A 265 -8.17 11.80 -22.24
CA GLY A 265 -8.99 10.72 -21.68
C GLY A 265 -8.24 9.78 -20.73
N GLY A 266 -7.01 10.11 -20.34
CA GLY A 266 -6.13 9.23 -19.57
C GLY A 266 -5.12 8.49 -20.44
N ALA A 267 -4.23 7.76 -19.77
CA ALA A 267 -3.09 7.09 -20.37
C ALA A 267 -3.40 5.69 -20.93
N LEU A 268 -4.24 4.94 -20.20
CA LEU A 268 -4.79 3.66 -20.61
C LEU A 268 -6.27 3.85 -20.90
N PRO A 269 -6.75 3.62 -22.12
CA PRO A 269 -8.10 4.05 -22.43
C PRO A 269 -8.98 2.87 -22.83
N ALA A 270 -10.22 2.85 -22.34
CA ALA A 270 -11.32 2.32 -23.15
C ALA A 270 -11.59 3.21 -24.40
N SER A 271 -10.98 4.40 -24.48
CA SER A 271 -11.35 5.55 -25.32
C SER A 271 -10.22 6.28 -26.10
N GLY A 272 -9.11 5.63 -26.51
CA GLY A 272 -8.25 6.13 -27.62
C GLY A 272 -6.88 6.81 -27.35
N GLY A 273 -6.30 6.70 -26.16
CA GLY A 273 -4.94 7.16 -25.81
C GLY A 273 -3.75 6.40 -26.44
N GLY A 274 -3.94 5.53 -27.44
CA GLY A 274 -2.91 5.24 -28.46
C GLY A 274 -1.97 4.04 -28.26
N CYS A 275 -1.99 3.33 -27.13
CA CYS A 275 -1.30 2.04 -27.02
C CYS A 275 -2.06 0.95 -27.81
N THR A 276 -1.32 0.11 -28.53
CA THR A 276 -1.91 -0.87 -29.45
C THR A 276 -2.76 -1.89 -28.68
N ASN A 277 -4.06 -1.97 -28.98
CA ASN A 277 -5.00 -2.89 -28.31
C ASN A 277 -5.02 -2.80 -26.78
N ASN A 278 -4.72 -1.62 -26.21
CA ASN A 278 -4.59 -1.43 -24.75
C ASN A 278 -3.60 -2.37 -24.07
N ALA A 279 -2.60 -2.81 -24.83
CA ALA A 279 -1.70 -3.88 -24.42
C ALA A 279 -0.26 -3.60 -24.89
N GLY A 280 -0.12 -3.32 -26.18
CA GLY A 280 1.15 -3.11 -26.85
C GLY A 280 1.68 -1.68 -26.80
N PRO A 281 2.84 -1.45 -27.45
CA PRO A 281 3.48 -0.15 -27.46
C PRO A 281 2.63 0.92 -28.13
N GLY A 282 2.83 2.15 -27.66
CA GLY A 282 2.36 3.38 -28.29
C GLY A 282 3.46 4.08 -29.09
N PRO A 283 3.13 5.23 -29.72
CA PRO A 283 4.05 5.98 -30.57
C PRO A 283 5.31 6.46 -29.85
N ASN A 284 5.22 6.69 -28.53
CA ASN A 284 6.33 7.21 -27.74
C ASN A 284 6.95 6.16 -26.81
N SER A 285 6.43 4.93 -26.74
CA SER A 285 7.05 3.84 -25.96
C SER A 285 8.57 3.67 -26.22
N PRO A 286 9.10 3.86 -27.45
CA PRO A 286 10.54 3.87 -27.69
C PRO A 286 11.37 4.84 -26.85
N PHE A 287 10.83 6.00 -26.53
CA PHE A 287 11.52 6.93 -25.65
C PHE A 287 11.61 6.36 -24.22
N TYR A 288 10.50 5.82 -23.69
CA TYR A 288 10.41 5.38 -22.30
C TYR A 288 11.23 4.12 -22.04
N TYR A 289 11.13 3.08 -22.89
CA TYR A 289 11.91 1.87 -22.66
C TYR A 289 13.41 2.09 -22.86
N ASN A 290 13.84 2.99 -23.76
CA ASN A 290 15.27 3.30 -23.91
C ASN A 290 15.80 4.19 -22.76
N THR A 291 14.95 5.04 -22.20
CA THR A 291 15.34 5.94 -21.10
C THR A 291 15.31 5.23 -19.76
N CYS A 292 14.32 4.35 -19.53
CA CYS A 292 14.09 3.58 -18.31
C CYS A 292 13.84 2.11 -18.65
N THR A 293 14.93 1.37 -18.91
CA THR A 293 14.90 -0.01 -19.41
C THR A 293 14.27 -1.03 -18.46
N ASN A 294 14.13 -0.71 -17.17
CA ASN A 294 13.49 -1.58 -16.17
C ASN A 294 12.16 -1.02 -15.66
N ALA A 295 11.48 -0.20 -16.46
CA ALA A 295 10.14 0.29 -16.18
C ALA A 295 9.19 -0.06 -17.33
N TYR A 296 7.93 -0.35 -17.04
CA TYR A 296 6.92 -0.58 -18.07
C TYR A 296 6.67 0.68 -18.89
N ALA A 297 6.88 0.59 -20.20
CA ALA A 297 6.55 1.64 -21.17
C ALA A 297 5.22 1.38 -21.91
N PHE A 298 4.59 0.23 -21.66
CA PHE A 298 3.27 -0.20 -22.13
C PHE A 298 2.86 -1.48 -21.35
N PRO A 299 1.57 -1.85 -21.29
CA PRO A 299 1.08 -2.95 -20.43
C PRO A 299 1.78 -4.30 -20.56
N ASP A 300 2.02 -4.76 -21.79
CA ASP A 300 2.62 -6.07 -22.07
C ASP A 300 4.15 -5.95 -22.38
N ASN A 301 4.85 -4.97 -21.78
CA ASN A 301 6.30 -4.76 -21.95
C ASN A 301 7.16 -5.90 -21.34
N ASP A 302 6.57 -6.77 -20.54
CA ASP A 302 7.20 -8.01 -20.06
C ASP A 302 7.31 -9.09 -21.17
N GLY A 303 6.67 -8.84 -22.31
CA GLY A 303 6.57 -9.74 -23.46
C GLY A 303 5.28 -10.55 -23.47
N ALA A 304 4.33 -10.25 -22.58
CA ALA A 304 3.03 -10.88 -22.61
C ALA A 304 2.27 -10.55 -23.92
N ALA A 305 1.33 -11.43 -24.29
CA ALA A 305 0.64 -11.39 -25.59
C ALA A 305 1.55 -11.30 -26.85
N GLY A 306 2.85 -11.57 -26.74
CA GLY A 306 3.78 -11.56 -27.87
C GLY A 306 4.34 -10.19 -28.23
N TYR A 307 4.19 -9.17 -27.38
CA TYR A 307 4.83 -7.88 -27.59
C TYR A 307 6.34 -7.95 -27.32
N THR A 308 7.10 -7.08 -27.98
CA THR A 308 8.54 -6.88 -27.77
C THR A 308 8.81 -5.38 -27.77
N PRO A 309 9.61 -4.82 -26.85
CA PRO A 309 10.66 -5.47 -26.05
C PRO A 309 10.14 -6.33 -24.91
N ALA A 310 10.94 -7.31 -24.50
CA ALA A 310 10.69 -8.12 -23.33
C ALA A 310 11.86 -7.85 -22.38
N ASP A 311 11.74 -6.80 -21.57
CA ASP A 311 12.81 -6.35 -20.67
C ASP A 311 12.63 -6.96 -19.26
N ASN A 312 13.58 -6.70 -18.35
CA ASN A 312 13.45 -7.02 -16.92
C ASN A 312 12.66 -5.88 -16.27
N VAL A 313 11.33 -5.92 -16.41
CA VAL A 313 10.42 -4.85 -15.97
C VAL A 313 9.58 -5.22 -14.76
N ASP A 314 9.60 -6.48 -14.33
CA ASP A 314 9.09 -6.93 -13.04
C ASP A 314 10.11 -7.84 -12.34
N PHE A 315 10.09 -7.83 -11.00
CA PHE A 315 10.96 -8.69 -10.21
C PHE A 315 10.27 -9.20 -8.95
N THR A 316 10.41 -10.50 -8.65
CA THR A 316 9.95 -11.09 -7.38
C THR A 316 11.13 -11.22 -6.40
N CYS A 317 11.10 -10.42 -5.35
CA CYS A 317 12.07 -10.41 -4.27
C CYS A 317 11.63 -11.28 -3.10
N GLY A 318 12.55 -12.09 -2.55
CA GLY A 318 12.32 -12.92 -1.37
C GLY A 318 12.28 -12.16 -0.04
N ASN A 319 12.54 -10.85 -0.07
CA ASN A 319 12.47 -9.96 1.08
C ASN A 319 11.30 -8.96 0.91
N PRO A 320 10.23 -9.07 1.71
CA PRO A 320 9.07 -8.19 1.61
C PRO A 320 9.26 -6.83 2.32
N ALA A 321 10.47 -6.48 2.77
CA ALA A 321 10.81 -5.15 3.26
C ALA A 321 11.41 -4.32 2.12
N LEU A 322 10.61 -3.38 1.60
CA LEU A 322 10.99 -2.53 0.47
C LEU A 322 11.07 -1.05 0.86
N THR A 323 11.90 -0.33 0.12
CA THR A 323 11.99 1.13 0.14
C THR A 323 11.64 1.68 -1.23
N LEU A 324 10.64 2.57 -1.29
CA LEU A 324 10.32 3.39 -2.46
C LEU A 324 10.95 4.77 -2.29
N THR A 325 11.97 5.09 -3.08
CA THR A 325 12.62 6.40 -3.08
C THR A 325 12.11 7.24 -4.24
N LEU A 326 11.61 8.44 -3.95
CA LEU A 326 11.22 9.43 -4.94
C LEU A 326 12.37 10.38 -5.26
N CYS A 327 12.44 10.82 -6.51
CA CYS A 327 13.54 11.61 -7.07
C CYS A 327 14.92 10.99 -6.78
N PRO A 328 15.15 9.70 -7.13
CA PRO A 328 16.41 9.03 -6.82
C PRO A 328 17.60 9.58 -7.63
N GLY A 329 17.33 10.19 -8.80
CA GLY A 329 18.37 10.73 -9.68
C GLY A 329 19.09 9.67 -10.52
N THR A 330 18.64 8.42 -10.44
CA THR A 330 19.24 7.24 -11.07
C THR A 330 18.22 6.55 -11.97
N THR A 331 18.76 5.77 -12.92
CA THR A 331 17.99 4.84 -13.75
C THR A 331 18.73 3.52 -13.80
N SER A 332 18.03 2.41 -13.56
CA SER A 332 18.60 1.06 -13.60
C SER A 332 18.66 0.55 -15.04
N ASN A 333 19.65 -0.31 -15.32
CA ASN A 333 19.79 -1.03 -16.59
C ASN A 333 20.18 -2.49 -16.34
N ILE A 334 19.21 -3.26 -15.87
CA ILE A 334 19.35 -4.66 -15.50
C ILE A 334 18.90 -5.50 -16.69
N PRO A 335 19.80 -6.32 -17.28
CA PRO A 335 19.44 -7.21 -18.38
C PRO A 335 18.42 -8.25 -17.96
N LYS A 336 17.56 -8.67 -18.90
CA LYS A 336 16.68 -9.83 -18.69
C LYS A 336 17.49 -11.08 -18.39
N ARG A 337 17.16 -11.78 -17.30
CA ARG A 337 17.77 -13.06 -16.93
C ARG A 337 17.31 -14.12 -17.94
N LYS A 338 18.26 -14.93 -18.44
CA LYS A 338 17.99 -16.04 -19.37
C LYS A 338 17.50 -17.27 -18.62
#